data_AF-A0A5B7D9B0-F1
#
_entry.id   AF-A0A5B7D9B0-F1
#
_cell.length_a   1.000
_cell.length_b   1.000
_cell.length_c   1.000
_cell.angle_alpha   90.00
_cell.angle_beta   90.00
_cell.angle_gamma   90.00
#
_symmetry.space_group_name_H-M   'P 1'
#
loop_
_entity.id
_entity.type
_entity.pdbx_description
1 polymer ?
#
loop_
_entity_poly.entity_id
_entity_poly.type
_entity_poly.pdbx_seq_one_letter_code
_entity_poly.pdbx_strand_id
1 'polypeptide(L)'
;MREREERELAKTIIKQAQDSTEELDQEVEEVIKLERYSEGGRRPVKVIKKSQVAVEEIMTRKGKLADDTEHKDIWIKRDLEGREKEKVLRSVTNEKNEKRGEIEKKNFYWQVLDVKLKKWYQWKKEEVVEEARN
;
A
#
# COMPACT_ATOMS: atom_id res chain seq x y z
N MET A 1 0.34 -16.16 -32.10
CA MET A 1 -0.76 -15.18 -32.20
C MET A 1 -1.24 -14.73 -30.82
N ARG A 2 -1.71 -15.63 -29.93
CA ARG A 2 -2.21 -15.28 -28.58
C ARG A 2 -1.32 -14.37 -27.72
N GLU A 3 0.01 -14.54 -27.75
CA GLU A 3 0.90 -13.67 -26.94
C GLU A 3 0.93 -12.21 -27.40
N ARG A 4 0.76 -11.97 -28.71
CA ARG A 4 0.71 -10.61 -29.25
C ARG A 4 -0.59 -9.93 -28.83
N GLU A 5 -1.71 -10.65 -28.94
CA GLU A 5 -3.04 -10.16 -28.54
C GLU A 5 -3.09 -9.80 -27.05
N GLU A 6 -2.52 -10.62 -26.18
CA GLU A 6 -2.49 -10.34 -24.73
C GLU A 6 -1.60 -9.15 -24.38
N ARG A 7 -0.49 -8.94 -25.10
CA ARG A 7 0.35 -7.74 -24.94
C ARG A 7 -0.39 -6.48 -25.41
N GLU A 8 -1.06 -6.54 -26.56
CA GLU A 8 -1.88 -5.43 -27.07
C GLU A 8 -3.05 -5.12 -26.12
N LEU A 9 -3.67 -6.14 -25.53
CA LEU A 9 -4.72 -5.97 -24.53
C LEU A 9 -4.18 -5.23 -23.28
N ALA A 10 -3.03 -5.67 -22.76
CA ALA A 10 -2.40 -5.02 -21.62
C ALA A 10 -2.03 -3.56 -21.91
N LYS A 11 -1.49 -3.27 -23.10
CA LYS A 11 -1.21 -1.91 -23.55
C LYS A 11 -2.48 -1.06 -23.64
N THR A 12 -3.56 -1.62 -24.17
CA THR A 12 -4.85 -0.94 -24.32
C THR A 12 -5.45 -0.58 -22.96
N ILE A 13 -5.43 -1.51 -22.01
CA ILE A 13 -5.93 -1.30 -20.65
C ILE A 13 -5.13 -0.19 -19.94
N ILE A 14 -3.80 -0.22 -20.06
CA ILE A 14 -2.92 0.82 -19.50
C ILE A 14 -3.23 2.18 -20.17
N LYS A 15 -3.48 2.20 -21.49
CA LYS A 15 -3.84 3.40 -22.23
C LYS A 15 -5.14 4.02 -21.74
N GLN A 16 -6.15 3.19 -21.47
CA GLN A 16 -7.41 3.64 -20.90
C GLN A 16 -7.22 4.16 -19.47
N ALA A 17 -6.40 3.51 -18.64
CA ALA A 17 -6.12 3.99 -17.30
C ALA A 17 -5.39 5.35 -17.26
N GLN A 18 -4.60 5.68 -18.29
CA GLN A 18 -3.79 6.91 -18.35
C GLN A 18 -4.41 8.05 -19.19
N ASP A 19 -5.60 7.90 -19.79
CA ASP A 19 -6.30 8.94 -20.56
C ASP A 19 -5.50 9.50 -21.78
N SER A 20 -4.60 8.70 -22.36
CA SER A 20 -4.09 8.75 -23.75
C SER A 20 -3.15 9.87 -24.26
N THR A 21 -2.50 10.68 -23.42
CA THR A 21 -1.52 11.69 -23.92
C THR A 21 -0.03 11.27 -23.91
N GLU A 22 0.38 10.29 -23.10
CA GLU A 22 1.80 9.91 -22.97
C GLU A 22 2.14 8.58 -23.68
N GLU A 23 3.31 8.54 -24.32
CA GLU A 23 3.81 7.39 -25.09
C GLU A 23 4.13 6.19 -24.17
N LEU A 24 3.11 5.37 -23.93
CA LEU A 24 3.17 4.17 -23.08
C LEU A 24 4.27 3.17 -23.45
N ASP A 25 4.62 3.12 -24.73
CA ASP A 25 5.58 2.17 -25.29
C ASP A 25 7.03 2.47 -24.87
N GLN A 26 7.36 3.72 -24.49
CA GLN A 26 8.68 4.02 -23.92
C GLN A 26 8.80 3.58 -22.46
N GLU A 27 7.68 3.56 -21.75
CA GLU A 27 7.67 3.43 -20.29
C GLU A 27 7.40 2.01 -19.81
N VAL A 28 6.79 1.15 -20.64
CA VAL A 28 6.74 -0.30 -20.39
C VAL A 28 8.10 -0.90 -20.70
N GLU A 29 8.76 -1.43 -19.67
CA GLU A 29 10.04 -2.09 -19.79
C GLU A 29 9.86 -3.53 -20.25
N GLU A 30 9.02 -4.29 -19.53
CA GLU A 30 8.76 -5.69 -19.83
C GLU A 30 7.31 -6.08 -19.52
N VAL A 31 6.81 -7.06 -20.27
CA VAL A 31 5.51 -7.69 -20.04
C VAL A 31 5.74 -9.18 -19.89
N ILE A 32 5.61 -9.69 -18.66
CA ILE A 32 5.91 -11.07 -18.28
C ILE A 32 4.60 -11.79 -17.98
N LYS A 33 4.41 -12.98 -18.56
CA LYS A 33 3.29 -13.87 -18.21
C LYS A 33 3.61 -14.64 -16.95
N LEU A 34 2.68 -14.65 -16.00
CA LEU A 34 2.83 -15.46 -14.80
C LEU A 34 2.29 -16.87 -15.06
N GLU A 35 3.13 -17.88 -14.81
CA GLU A 35 2.87 -19.26 -15.19
C GLU A 35 1.96 -20.01 -14.19
N ARG A 36 1.87 -19.51 -12.95
CA ARG A 36 1.32 -20.26 -11.80
C ARG A 36 -0.21 -20.20 -11.63
N TYR A 37 -0.91 -19.30 -12.31
CA TYR A 37 -2.36 -19.12 -12.12
C TYR A 37 -3.07 -18.93 -13.46
N SER A 38 -4.20 -19.60 -13.65
CA SER A 38 -5.13 -19.37 -14.75
C SER A 38 -6.53 -19.30 -14.17
N GLU A 39 -7.14 -18.13 -14.18
CA GLU A 39 -8.51 -17.91 -13.73
C GLU A 39 -9.34 -17.53 -14.97
N GLY A 40 -10.45 -18.23 -15.22
CA GLY A 40 -11.24 -18.05 -16.45
C GLY A 40 -10.50 -18.39 -17.77
N GLY A 41 -9.42 -19.16 -17.71
CA GLY A 41 -8.60 -19.51 -18.89
C GLY A 41 -7.63 -18.42 -19.35
N ARG A 42 -7.61 -17.26 -18.67
CA ARG A 42 -6.63 -16.18 -18.90
C ARG A 42 -5.55 -16.23 -17.81
N ARG A 43 -4.29 -16.00 -18.21
CA ARG A 43 -3.16 -15.97 -17.28
C ARG A 43 -2.89 -14.53 -16.83
N PRO A 44 -2.54 -14.30 -15.55
CA PRO A 44 -2.11 -12.99 -15.08
C PRO A 44 -0.87 -12.52 -15.84
N VAL A 45 -0.88 -11.24 -16.20
CA VAL A 45 0.23 -10.57 -16.88
C VAL A 45 0.83 -9.55 -15.92
N LYS A 46 2.14 -9.63 -15.71
CA LYS A 46 2.91 -8.66 -14.96
C LYS A 46 3.52 -7.67 -15.94
N VAL A 47 3.17 -6.39 -15.80
CA VAL A 47 3.75 -5.31 -16.58
C VAL A 47 4.74 -4.56 -15.71
N ILE A 48 5.99 -4.49 -16.15
CA ILE A 48 7.07 -3.75 -15.52
C ILE A 48 7.16 -2.40 -16.23
N LYS A 49 7.12 -1.33 -15.45
CA LYS A 49 7.24 0.05 -15.92
C LYS A 49 8.55 0.64 -15.41
N LYS A 50 9.19 1.48 -16.21
CA LYS A 50 10.44 2.17 -15.87
C LYS A 50 10.24 3.24 -14.80
N SER A 51 9.11 3.95 -14.87
CA SER A 51 8.79 5.05 -13.96
C SER A 51 7.88 4.58 -12.83
N GLN A 52 8.30 4.82 -11.59
CA GLN A 52 7.47 4.60 -10.41
C GLN A 52 6.24 5.54 -10.42
N VAL A 53 6.40 6.75 -10.93
CA VAL A 53 5.33 7.77 -10.97
C VAL A 53 4.16 7.29 -11.83
N ALA A 54 4.42 6.66 -12.98
CA ALA A 54 3.38 6.11 -13.83
C ALA A 54 2.63 4.94 -13.19
N VAL A 55 3.31 4.11 -12.40
CA VAL A 55 2.65 3.05 -11.61
C VAL A 55 1.71 3.66 -10.56
N GLU A 56 2.09 4.78 -9.94
CA GLU A 56 1.25 5.50 -8.98
C GLU A 56 0.02 6.13 -9.64
N GLU A 57 0.21 6.72 -10.81
CA GLU A 57 -0.87 7.30 -11.59
C GLU A 57 -1.89 6.25 -12.03
N ILE A 58 -1.45 5.09 -12.53
CA ILE A 58 -2.35 3.98 -12.86
C ILE A 58 -3.10 3.49 -11.62
N MET A 59 -2.46 3.44 -10.45
CA MET A 59 -3.09 2.99 -9.20
C MET A 59 -4.14 3.97 -8.69
N THR A 60 -3.89 5.28 -8.80
CA THR A 60 -4.87 6.31 -8.39
C THR A 60 -6.06 6.37 -9.36
N ARG A 61 -5.81 6.17 -10.65
CA ARG A 61 -6.84 6.17 -11.71
C ARG A 61 -7.52 4.83 -11.93
N LYS A 62 -7.07 3.75 -11.29
CA LYS A 62 -7.69 2.41 -11.36
C LYS A 62 -9.20 2.43 -11.09
N GLY A 63 -9.67 3.36 -10.25
CA GLY A 63 -11.10 3.54 -9.98
C GLY A 63 -11.93 3.81 -11.24
N LYS A 64 -11.42 4.63 -12.18
CA LYS A 64 -12.10 4.92 -13.44
C LYS A 64 -12.25 3.68 -14.32
N LEU A 65 -11.27 2.77 -14.28
CA LEU A 65 -11.30 1.53 -15.04
C LEU A 65 -12.36 0.54 -14.52
N ALA A 66 -12.76 0.65 -13.24
CA ALA A 66 -13.80 -0.20 -12.68
C ALA A 66 -15.20 0.16 -13.19
N ASP A 67 -15.39 1.41 -13.65
CA ASP A 67 -16.66 1.89 -14.22
C ASP A 67 -16.85 1.40 -15.67
N ASP A 68 -15.77 1.03 -16.37
CA ASP A 68 -15.82 0.53 -17.74
C ASP A 68 -16.37 -0.91 -17.80
N THR A 69 -17.51 -1.07 -18.49
CA THR A 69 -18.25 -2.34 -18.58
C THR A 69 -17.45 -3.51 -19.18
N GLU A 70 -16.44 -3.22 -20.00
CA GLU A 70 -15.63 -4.23 -20.69
C GLU A 70 -14.46 -4.78 -19.83
N HIS A 71 -14.12 -4.11 -18.73
CA HIS A 71 -12.91 -4.39 -17.95
C HIS A 71 -13.17 -4.78 -16.48
N LYS A 72 -14.42 -5.14 -16.15
CA LYS A 72 -14.84 -5.54 -14.79
C LYS A 72 -14.04 -6.69 -14.19
N ASP A 73 -13.49 -7.57 -15.03
CA ASP A 73 -12.73 -8.76 -14.62
C ASP A 73 -11.21 -8.51 -14.52
N ILE A 74 -10.75 -7.26 -14.62
CA ILE A 74 -9.32 -6.93 -14.55
C ILE A 74 -8.94 -6.41 -13.18
N TRP A 75 -8.03 -7.14 -12.54
CA TRP A 75 -7.45 -6.73 -11.26
C TRP A 75 -6.03 -6.20 -11.42
N ILE A 76 -5.86 -4.89 -11.26
CA ILE A 76 -4.53 -4.25 -11.19
C ILE A 76 -4.03 -4.28 -9.75
N LYS A 77 -2.85 -4.88 -9.52
CA LYS A 77 -2.18 -4.90 -8.22
C LYS A 77 -0.74 -4.45 -8.38
N ARG A 78 -0.30 -3.51 -7.52
CA ARG A 78 1.11 -3.13 -7.41
C ARG A 78 1.89 -4.26 -6.74
N ASP A 79 2.90 -4.77 -7.43
CA ASP A 79 3.83 -5.72 -6.82
C ASP A 79 4.91 -4.95 -6.06
N LEU A 80 4.63 -4.65 -4.79
CA LEU A 80 5.56 -3.96 -3.91
C LEU A 80 6.68 -4.92 -3.47
N GLU A 81 7.92 -4.53 -3.68
CA GLU A 81 9.08 -5.27 -3.17
C GLU A 81 9.13 -5.18 -1.63
N GLY A 82 9.75 -6.16 -0.95
CA GLY A 82 9.71 -6.27 0.52
C GLY A 82 10.17 -5.01 1.26
N ARG A 83 11.16 -4.30 0.69
CA ARG A 83 11.67 -3.03 1.24
C ARG A 83 10.69 -1.87 1.10
N GLU A 84 9.94 -1.81 0.00
CA GLU A 84 8.93 -0.77 -0.20
C GLU A 84 7.70 -1.03 0.68
N LYS A 85 7.26 -2.29 0.81
CA LYS A 85 6.20 -2.67 1.75
C LYS A 85 6.52 -2.20 3.16
N GLU A 86 7.76 -2.37 3.61
CA GLU A 86 8.19 -1.92 4.93
C GLU A 86 8.16 -0.38 5.06
N LYS A 87 8.66 0.36 4.07
CA LYS A 87 8.65 1.83 4.08
C LYS A 87 7.21 2.39 4.09
N VAL A 88 6.32 1.81 3.29
CA VAL A 88 4.89 2.17 3.27
C VAL A 88 4.23 1.85 4.61
N LEU A 89 4.54 0.70 5.21
CA LEU A 89 4.04 0.35 6.55
C LEU A 89 4.56 1.33 7.61
N ARG A 90 5.84 1.70 7.57
CA ARG A 90 6.45 2.67 8.49
C ARG A 90 5.84 4.06 8.33
N SER A 91 5.59 4.54 7.11
CA SER A 91 4.96 5.85 6.91
C SER A 91 3.52 5.86 7.39
N VAL A 92 2.76 4.79 7.12
CA VAL A 92 1.37 4.65 7.59
C VAL A 92 1.30 4.57 9.12
N THR A 93 2.20 3.84 9.78
CA THR A 93 2.21 3.80 11.25
C THR A 93 2.68 5.11 11.87
N ASN A 94 3.64 5.80 11.26
CA ASN A 94 4.09 7.11 11.70
C ASN A 94 2.98 8.17 11.55
N GLU A 95 2.26 8.19 10.43
CA GLU A 95 1.14 9.11 10.20
C GLU A 95 0.00 8.87 11.20
N LYS A 96 -0.32 7.60 11.48
CA LYS A 96 -1.29 7.23 12.53
C LYS A 96 -0.83 7.64 13.92
N ASN A 97 0.46 7.50 14.21
CA ASN A 97 1.03 7.98 15.46
C ASN A 97 1.01 9.51 15.53
N GLU A 98 1.26 10.22 14.43
CA GLU A 98 1.29 11.68 14.41
C GLU A 98 -0.10 12.28 14.67
N LYS A 99 -1.14 11.74 14.02
CA LYS A 99 -2.55 12.11 14.21
C LYS A 99 -3.11 11.74 15.60
N ARG A 100 -2.40 10.91 16.36
CA ARG A 100 -2.78 10.51 17.72
C ARG A 100 -2.51 11.66 18.69
N GLY A 101 -3.53 12.06 19.45
CA GLY A 101 -3.40 13.08 20.50
C GLY A 101 -2.43 12.65 21.61
N GLU A 102 -1.84 13.60 22.34
CA GLU A 102 -0.88 13.30 23.42
C GLU A 102 -1.43 12.35 24.48
N ILE A 103 -2.74 12.44 24.77
CA ILE A 103 -3.42 11.59 25.75
C ILE A 103 -3.48 10.14 25.26
N GLU A 104 -3.80 9.93 23.98
CA GLU A 104 -3.85 8.60 23.37
C GLU A 104 -2.46 7.99 23.21
N LYS A 105 -1.45 8.81 22.88
CA LYS A 105 -0.04 8.40 22.86
C LYS A 105 0.42 7.93 24.23
N LYS A 106 0.11 8.68 25.29
CA LYS A 106 0.39 8.28 26.68
C LYS A 106 -0.34 6.98 27.04
N ASN A 107 -1.63 6.85 26.71
CA ASN A 107 -2.39 5.64 26.99
C ASN A 107 -1.84 4.41 26.26
N PHE A 108 -1.45 4.55 24.98
CA PHE A 108 -0.83 3.48 24.21
C PHE A 108 0.56 3.11 24.77
N TYR A 109 1.38 4.11 25.10
CA TYR A 109 2.69 3.90 25.76
C TYR A 109 2.54 3.10 27.06
N TRP A 110 1.51 3.37 27.85
CA TRP A 110 1.19 2.62 29.07
C TRP A 110 0.47 1.28 28.86
N GLN A 111 -0.06 1.02 27.66
CA GLN A 111 -0.58 -0.29 27.28
C GLN A 111 0.55 -1.20 26.78
N VAL A 112 1.55 -0.62 26.11
CA VAL A 112 2.74 -1.32 25.59
C VAL A 112 3.77 -1.55 26.68
N LEU A 113 4.02 -0.56 27.53
CA LEU A 113 4.79 -0.75 28.75
C LEU A 113 3.91 -1.51 29.74
N ASP A 114 4.32 -2.75 29.99
CA ASP A 114 3.71 -3.71 30.90
C ASP A 114 2.96 -3.02 32.06
N VAL A 115 1.69 -3.41 32.26
CA VAL A 115 0.77 -2.82 33.25
C VAL A 115 1.41 -2.77 34.65
N LYS A 116 2.35 -3.68 34.93
CA LYS A 116 3.17 -3.69 36.16
C LYS A 116 4.02 -2.43 36.34
N LEU A 117 4.64 -1.92 35.27
CA LEU A 117 5.48 -0.72 35.32
C LEU A 117 4.61 0.53 35.55
N LYS A 118 3.43 0.59 34.93
CA LYS A 118 2.44 1.65 35.18
C LYS A 118 2.02 1.69 36.65
N LYS A 119 1.68 0.52 37.22
CA LYS A 119 1.31 0.40 38.64
C LYS A 119 2.47 0.79 39.55
N TRP A 120 3.69 0.35 39.25
CA TRP A 120 4.88 0.71 40.03
C TRP A 120 5.12 2.23 40.05
N TYR A 121 5.01 2.90 38.90
CA TYR A 121 5.17 4.36 38.81
C TYR A 121 4.09 5.14 39.56
N GLN A 122 2.85 4.67 39.53
CA GLN A 122 1.74 5.29 40.29
C GLN A 122 1.99 5.15 41.80
N TRP A 123 2.41 3.96 42.24
CA TRP A 123 2.70 3.69 43.65
C TRP A 123 3.87 4.54 44.16
N LYS A 124 4.95 4.65 43.37
CA LYS A 124 6.10 5.52 43.69
C LYS A 124 5.72 7.01 43.75
N LYS A 125 4.76 7.46 42.94
CA LYS A 125 4.32 8.86 42.91
C LYS A 125 3.45 9.21 44.13
N GLU A 126 2.63 8.27 44.61
CA GLU A 126 1.86 8.43 45.85
C GLU A 126 2.78 8.48 47.08
N GLU A 127 3.79 7.61 47.14
CA GLU A 127 4.79 7.56 48.21
C GLU A 127 5.52 8.90 48.37
N VAL A 128 6.03 9.48 47.28
CA VAL A 128 6.74 10.78 47.30
C VAL A 128 5.82 11.94 47.72
N VAL A 129 4.52 11.87 47.42
CA VAL A 129 3.55 12.90 47.82
C VAL A 129 3.17 12.80 49.30
N GLU A 130 3.11 11.59 49.86
CA GLU A 130 2.93 11.39 51.31
C GLU A 130 4.15 11.83 52.11
N GLU A 131 5.35 11.54 51.62
CA GLU A 131 6.60 11.91 52.30
C GLU A 131 6.79 13.43 52.40
N ALA A 132 6.33 14.19 51.40
CA ALA A 132 6.36 15.66 51.42
C ALA A 132 5.26 16.31 52.29
N ARG A 133 4.33 15.53 52.84
CA ARG A 133 3.24 15.99 53.71
C ARG A 133 3.53 15.80 55.21
N ASN A 134 4.50 14.96 55.56
CA ASN A 134 5.05 14.81 56.92
C ASN A 134 6.24 15.76 57.15
#